data_AF-A0A2G6NQB5-F1
#
_entry.id   AF-A0A2G6NQB5-F1
#
_cell.length_a   1.000
_cell.length_b   1.000
_cell.length_c   1.000
_cell.angle_alpha   90.00
_cell.angle_beta   90.00
_cell.angle_gamma   90.00
#
_symmetry.space_group_name_H-M   'P 1'
#
loop_
_entity.id
_entity.type
_entity.pdbx_description
1 polymer ?
#
loop_
_entity_poly.entity_id
_entity_poly.type
_entity_poly.pdbx_seq_one_letter_code
_entity_poly.pdbx_strand_id
1 'polypeptide(L)'
;QNISGKKSDPFKTIQDGSTAWSYAGVKYNSKHTFYILPSGNIIKGVDISDWDDLPMGTRLIIDYKGPYLITAKKTPFSISGLSYQSQKTIYHIPPNQITTGDQIVTFTSLPKGTRIFLPLHP
;
A
#
# COMPACT_ATOMS: atom_id res chain seq x y z
N GLN A 1 -1.11 -11.84 -31.31
CA GLN A 1 -0.87 -10.48 -30.77
C GLN A 1 -0.48 -10.66 -29.30
N ASN A 2 0.69 -10.18 -28.90
CA ASN A 2 1.28 -10.37 -27.57
C ASN A 2 0.43 -9.70 -26.48
N ILE A 3 -0.33 -10.47 -25.70
CA ILE A 3 -0.92 -9.98 -24.46
C ILE A 3 0.18 -9.94 -23.39
N SER A 4 0.91 -8.83 -23.34
CA SER A 4 1.70 -8.47 -22.17
C SER A 4 0.76 -8.52 -20.97
N GLY A 5 0.91 -9.54 -20.13
CA GLY A 5 0.09 -9.73 -18.93
C GLY A 5 0.12 -8.43 -18.14
N LYS A 6 -1.03 -7.76 -18.06
CA LYS A 6 -1.17 -6.47 -17.39
C LYS A 6 -0.87 -6.72 -15.91
N LYS A 7 0.40 -6.52 -15.49
CA LYS A 7 0.82 -6.58 -14.10
C LYS A 7 -0.14 -5.71 -13.30
N SER A 8 -0.90 -6.32 -12.39
CA SER A 8 -1.91 -5.61 -11.61
C SER A 8 -1.20 -4.68 -10.62
N ASP A 9 -1.41 -3.38 -10.77
CA ASP A 9 -1.01 -2.39 -9.78
C ASP A 9 -1.65 -2.77 -8.42
N PRO A 10 -0.85 -2.96 -7.35
CA PRO A 10 -1.38 -3.40 -6.05
C PRO A 10 -2.15 -2.30 -5.31
N PHE A 11 -2.16 -1.06 -5.82
CA PHE A 11 -3.00 0.01 -5.29
C PHE A 11 -4.09 0.46 -6.27
N LYS A 12 -5.20 0.95 -5.72
CA LYS A 12 -6.29 1.65 -6.42
C LYS A 12 -6.34 3.09 -5.93
N THR A 13 -6.83 4.02 -6.74
CA THR A 13 -6.91 5.44 -6.36
C THR A 13 -8.34 5.92 -6.48
N ILE A 14 -8.88 6.53 -5.43
CA ILE A 14 -10.18 7.20 -5.45
C ILE A 14 -10.09 8.38 -6.42
N GLN A 15 -10.93 8.31 -7.45
CA GLN A 15 -11.14 9.32 -8.47
C GLN A 15 -12.62 9.70 -8.47
N ASP A 16 -12.96 10.72 -9.26
CA ASP A 16 -14.36 11.12 -9.42
C ASP A 16 -15.25 9.94 -9.82
N GLY A 17 -16.42 9.83 -9.18
CA GLY A 17 -17.36 8.72 -9.34
C GLY A 17 -16.91 7.34 -8.82
N SER A 18 -15.74 7.23 -8.18
CA SER A 18 -15.24 5.97 -7.61
C SER A 18 -15.32 6.00 -6.09
N THR A 19 -15.83 4.93 -5.47
CA THR A 19 -15.91 4.81 -4.01
C THR A 19 -14.94 3.76 -3.48
N ALA A 20 -14.77 3.74 -2.15
CA ALA A 20 -14.10 2.64 -1.47
C ALA A 20 -14.69 1.27 -1.85
N TRP A 21 -16.03 1.19 -1.93
CA TRP A 21 -16.75 0.00 -2.35
C TRP A 21 -16.45 -0.39 -3.80
N SER A 22 -16.40 0.57 -4.73
CA SER A 22 -16.11 0.30 -6.15
C SER A 22 -14.77 -0.42 -6.36
N TYR A 23 -13.80 -0.22 -5.46
CA TYR A 23 -12.48 -0.87 -5.54
C TYR A 23 -12.30 -2.06 -4.62
N ALA A 24 -12.78 -1.97 -3.38
CA ALA A 24 -12.53 -3.00 -2.35
C ALA A 24 -13.69 -3.97 -2.17
N GLY A 25 -14.86 -3.68 -2.75
CA GLY A 25 -16.09 -4.44 -2.54
C GLY A 25 -16.35 -4.65 -1.05
N VAL A 26 -16.71 -5.87 -0.66
CA VAL A 26 -16.95 -6.27 0.73
C VAL A 26 -15.75 -6.08 1.67
N LYS A 27 -14.54 -5.85 1.15
CA LYS A 27 -13.33 -5.66 1.96
C LYS A 27 -13.05 -4.19 2.31
N TYR A 28 -13.91 -3.25 1.90
CA TYR A 28 -13.69 -1.81 2.11
C TYR A 28 -13.43 -1.44 3.58
N ASN A 29 -14.11 -2.11 4.53
CA ASN A 29 -13.98 -1.87 5.97
C ASN A 29 -13.06 -2.90 6.69
N SER A 30 -12.28 -3.68 5.95
CA SER A 30 -11.41 -4.69 6.55
C SER A 30 -10.21 -4.08 7.29
N LYS A 31 -9.77 -4.74 8.37
CA LYS A 31 -8.49 -4.43 9.04
C LYS A 31 -7.25 -4.65 8.17
N HIS A 32 -7.42 -5.33 7.03
CA HIS A 32 -6.40 -5.62 6.02
C HIS A 32 -6.53 -4.74 4.77
N THR A 33 -7.44 -3.77 4.79
CA THR A 33 -7.54 -2.73 3.78
C THR A 33 -6.98 -1.44 4.37
N PHE A 34 -6.09 -0.76 3.65
CA PHE A 34 -5.51 0.50 4.11
C PHE A 34 -5.76 1.59 3.08
N TYR A 35 -6.09 2.77 3.60
CA TYR A 35 -6.33 3.99 2.87
C TYR A 35 -5.18 4.95 3.16
N ILE A 36 -4.40 5.26 2.14
CA ILE A 36 -3.36 6.28 2.20
C ILE A 36 -3.93 7.57 1.63
N LEU A 37 -4.21 8.52 2.51
CA LEU A 37 -4.76 9.83 2.17
C LEU A 37 -3.73 10.66 1.37
N PRO A 38 -4.18 11.67 0.60
CA PRO A 38 -3.28 12.61 -0.07
C PRO A 38 -2.32 13.36 0.87
N SER A 39 -2.66 13.46 2.16
CA SER A 39 -1.78 14.01 3.21
C SER A 39 -0.63 13.07 3.62
N GLY A 40 -0.64 11.80 3.20
CA GLY A 40 0.28 10.76 3.67
C GLY A 40 -0.20 9.99 4.91
N ASN A 41 -1.35 10.37 5.48
CA ASN A 41 -1.96 9.62 6.58
C ASN A 41 -2.42 8.25 6.09
N ILE A 42 -2.15 7.22 6.89
CA ILE A 42 -2.57 5.84 6.63
C ILE A 42 -3.65 5.49 7.65
N ILE A 43 -4.83 5.12 7.17
CA ILE A 43 -5.98 4.72 7.99
C ILE A 43 -6.36 3.29 7.58
N LYS A 44 -6.69 2.42 8.54
CA LYS A 44 -7.22 1.09 8.22
C LYS A 44 -8.70 1.22 7.86
N GLY A 45 -9.18 0.35 6.99
CA GLY A 45 -10.60 0.32 6.64
C GLY A 45 -11.49 0.20 7.86
N VAL A 46 -11.15 -0.69 8.80
CA VAL A 46 -11.92 -0.87 10.03
C VAL A 46 -11.96 0.36 10.95
N ASP A 47 -11.04 1.32 10.78
CA ASP A 47 -10.94 2.53 11.59
C ASP A 47 -11.64 3.74 10.94
N ILE A 48 -12.20 3.60 9.74
CA ILE A 48 -12.94 4.66 9.05
C ILE A 48 -14.41 4.58 9.45
N SER A 49 -14.99 5.71 9.84
CA SER A 49 -16.41 5.83 10.17
C SER A 49 -17.28 6.20 8.97
N ASP A 50 -16.72 6.98 8.04
CA ASP A 50 -17.39 7.46 6.83
C ASP A 50 -16.44 7.36 5.62
N TRP A 51 -16.78 6.52 4.65
CA TRP A 51 -15.98 6.30 3.44
C TRP A 51 -16.33 7.27 2.32
N ASP A 52 -17.47 7.95 2.41
CA ASP A 52 -17.90 8.93 1.40
C ASP A 52 -17.12 10.24 1.54
N ASP A 53 -16.58 10.51 2.74
CA ASP A 53 -15.70 11.65 3.05
C ASP A 53 -14.23 11.45 2.66
N LEU A 54 -13.88 10.33 2.00
CA LEU A 54 -12.51 10.09 1.59
C LEU A 54 -12.08 11.10 0.52
N PRO A 55 -10.97 11.83 0.72
CA PRO A 55 -10.52 12.82 -0.25
C PRO A 55 -10.09 12.16 -1.56
N MET A 56 -10.33 12.85 -2.67
CA MET A 56 -9.81 12.44 -3.99
C MET A 56 -8.30 12.24 -3.95
N GLY A 57 -7.82 11.21 -4.64
CA GLY A 57 -6.41 10.82 -4.59
C GLY A 57 -6.06 9.90 -3.42
N THR A 58 -7.03 9.54 -2.57
CA THR A 58 -6.83 8.47 -1.58
C THR A 58 -6.48 7.16 -2.29
N ARG A 59 -5.37 6.55 -1.90
CA ARG A 59 -4.93 5.25 -2.44
C ARG A 59 -5.35 4.12 -1.52
N LEU A 60 -5.87 3.04 -2.09
CA LEU A 60 -6.29 1.85 -1.38
C LEU A 60 -5.33 0.69 -1.67
N ILE A 61 -5.00 -0.06 -0.63
CA ILE A 61 -4.36 -1.38 -0.73
C ILE A 61 -5.21 -2.40 0.02
N ILE A 62 -5.47 -3.56 -0.59
CA ILE A 62 -6.46 -4.55 -0.13
C ILE A 62 -5.75 -5.88 0.13
N ASP A 63 -6.10 -6.57 1.22
CA ASP A 63 -5.47 -7.82 1.67
C ASP A 63 -3.99 -7.67 1.99
N TYR A 64 -3.63 -6.65 2.76
CA TYR A 64 -2.28 -6.41 3.23
C TYR A 64 -2.17 -6.52 4.76
N LYS A 65 -0.95 -6.74 5.25
CA LYS A 65 -0.57 -6.66 6.67
C LYS A 65 0.51 -5.59 6.88
N GLY A 66 0.50 -4.97 8.06
CA GLY A 66 1.36 -3.84 8.41
C GLY A 66 0.53 -2.62 8.83
N PRO A 67 1.01 -1.38 8.56
CA PRO A 67 2.36 -1.06 8.09
C PRO A 67 3.43 -1.40 9.12
N TYR A 68 4.54 -1.99 8.70
CA TYR A 68 5.71 -2.20 9.57
C TYR A 68 6.73 -1.09 9.36
N LEU A 69 7.22 -0.49 10.44
CA LEU A 69 8.22 0.57 10.37
C LEU A 69 9.60 -0.01 10.02
N ILE A 70 10.23 0.55 9.00
CA ILE A 70 11.63 0.23 8.66
C ILE A 70 12.56 1.01 9.61
N THR A 71 13.53 0.31 10.17
CA THR A 71 14.58 0.88 11.02
C THR A 71 15.90 0.18 10.75
N ALA A 72 17.01 0.68 11.31
CA ALA A 72 18.30 0.01 11.20
C ALA A 72 18.28 -1.46 11.68
N LYS A 73 17.40 -1.81 12.65
CA LYS A 73 17.24 -3.17 13.17
C LYS A 73 16.16 -3.98 12.44
N LYS A 74 15.18 -3.30 11.83
CA LYS A 74 14.07 -3.89 11.07
C LYS A 74 14.19 -3.46 9.62
N THR A 75 15.12 -4.10 8.92
CA THR A 75 15.39 -3.86 7.49
C THR A 75 14.26 -4.43 6.62
N PRO A 76 14.11 -3.99 5.36
CA PRO A 76 13.19 -4.60 4.40
C PRO A 76 13.31 -6.12 4.37
N PHE A 77 14.52 -6.64 4.20
CA PHE A 77 14.80 -8.06 4.19
C PHE A 77 14.38 -8.78 5.48
N SER A 78 14.64 -8.19 6.65
CA SER A 78 14.21 -8.81 7.92
C SER A 78 12.69 -8.88 8.09
N ILE A 79 11.93 -7.98 7.44
CA ILE A 79 10.48 -7.91 7.54
C ILE A 79 9.80 -8.81 6.50
N SER A 80 10.29 -8.81 5.26
CA SER A 80 9.63 -9.48 4.13
C SER A 80 10.41 -10.67 3.55
N GLY A 81 11.58 -10.99 4.09
CA GLY A 81 12.48 -12.00 3.53
C GLY A 81 12.88 -11.68 2.08
N LEU A 82 13.01 -12.72 1.27
CA LEU A 82 13.37 -12.63 -0.15
C LEU A 82 12.38 -11.82 -0.99
N SER A 83 11.14 -11.62 -0.50
CA SER A 83 10.13 -10.85 -1.21
C SER A 83 10.29 -9.33 -1.09
N TYR A 84 11.35 -8.81 -0.46
CA TYR A 84 11.51 -7.36 -0.24
C TYR A 84 11.57 -6.53 -1.53
N GLN A 85 12.04 -7.12 -2.63
CA GLN A 85 12.07 -6.51 -3.97
C GLN A 85 10.88 -6.93 -4.84
N SER A 86 9.87 -7.58 -4.28
CA SER A 86 8.71 -8.03 -5.04
C SER A 86 7.78 -6.87 -5.39
N GLN A 87 7.14 -6.95 -6.55
CA GLN A 87 6.04 -6.06 -6.92
C GLN A 87 4.87 -6.09 -5.93
N LYS A 88 4.67 -7.22 -5.23
CA LYS A 88 3.61 -7.33 -4.22
C LYS A 88 4.00 -6.69 -2.89
N THR A 89 5.27 -6.35 -2.67
CA THR A 89 5.72 -5.70 -1.43
C THR A 89 5.64 -4.19 -1.59
N ILE A 90 4.79 -3.55 -0.79
CA ILE A 90 4.51 -2.12 -0.93
C ILE A 90 5.32 -1.33 0.09
N TYR A 91 5.89 -0.23 -0.35
CA TYR A 91 6.60 0.73 0.49
C TYR A 91 5.85 2.06 0.48
N HIS A 92 5.54 2.56 1.68
CA HIS A 92 5.11 3.93 1.88
C HIS A 92 6.30 4.75 2.37
N ILE A 93 6.80 5.62 1.51
CA ILE A 93 7.94 6.52 1.73
C ILE A 93 7.37 7.92 2.03
N PRO A 94 7.61 8.48 3.23
CA PRO A 94 7.15 9.83 3.56
C PRO A 94 7.67 10.91 2.59
N PRO A 95 6.91 12.00 2.35
CA PRO A 95 5.65 12.33 3.02
C PRO A 95 4.43 11.58 2.46
N ASN A 96 4.38 11.26 1.16
CA ASN A 96 3.21 10.60 0.55
C ASN A 96 3.57 9.79 -0.70
N GLN A 97 4.75 9.19 -0.77
CA GLN A 97 5.13 8.32 -1.89
C GLN A 97 4.76 6.87 -1.56
N ILE A 98 4.17 6.18 -2.54
CA ILE A 98 3.93 4.73 -2.48
C ILE A 98 4.57 4.13 -3.70
N THR A 99 5.29 3.03 -3.52
CA THR A 99 5.96 2.29 -4.58
C THR A 99 6.03 0.82 -4.21
N THR A 100 6.43 -0.02 -5.16
CA THR A 100 6.60 -1.45 -4.96
C THR A 100 8.08 -1.80 -4.85
N GLY A 101 8.40 -2.95 -4.25
CA GLY A 101 9.79 -3.36 -4.03
C GLY A 101 10.60 -3.47 -5.32
N ASP A 102 9.98 -3.86 -6.43
CA ASP A 102 10.63 -3.98 -7.74
C ASP A 102 10.95 -2.64 -8.39
N GLN A 103 10.40 -1.54 -7.87
CA GLN A 103 10.65 -0.18 -8.34
C GLN A 103 11.72 0.56 -7.52
N ILE A 104 12.16 0.01 -6.38
CA ILE A 104 13.17 0.63 -5.52
C ILE A 104 14.57 0.21 -6.01
N VAL A 105 15.36 1.21 -6.41
CA VAL A 105 16.74 1.01 -6.86
C VAL A 105 17.69 0.75 -5.69
N THR A 106 17.50 1.45 -4.56
CA THR A 106 18.42 1.39 -3.42
C THR A 106 17.66 1.34 -2.09
N PHE A 107 17.87 0.26 -1.34
CA PHE A 107 17.22 0.02 -0.05
C PHE A 107 18.04 0.51 1.15
N THR A 108 19.31 0.88 0.95
CA THR A 108 20.21 1.34 2.02
C THR A 108 19.95 2.78 2.45
N SER A 109 19.28 3.58 1.62
CA SER A 109 19.03 5.02 1.83
C SER A 109 17.55 5.36 1.94
N LEU A 110 16.70 4.41 2.38
CA LEU A 110 15.28 4.66 2.56
C LEU A 110 15.05 5.77 3.61
N PRO A 111 14.21 6.78 3.33
CA PRO A 111 13.92 7.85 4.27
C PRO A 111 13.40 7.34 5.62
N LYS A 112 13.73 8.05 6.71
CA LYS A 112 13.21 7.74 8.04
C LYS A 112 11.67 7.84 8.01
N GLY A 113 11.02 6.86 8.63
CA GLY A 113 9.56 6.77 8.62
C GLY A 113 8.99 5.96 7.46
N THR A 114 9.84 5.41 6.58
CA THR A 114 9.41 4.44 5.55
C THR A 114 8.75 3.23 6.21
N ARG A 115 7.62 2.83 5.67
CA ARG A 115 6.82 1.70 6.13
C ARG A 115 6.66 0.67 5.02
N ILE A 116 6.58 -0.59 5.38
CA ILE A 116 6.37 -1.71 4.46
C ILE A 116 5.02 -2.38 4.73
N PHE A 117 4.31 -2.73 3.67
CA PHE A 117 3.12 -3.58 3.71
C PHE A 117 3.41 -4.88 2.95
N LEU A 118 2.94 -5.98 3.52
CA LEU A 118 3.11 -7.31 2.93
C LEU A 118 1.77 -7.87 2.50
N PRO A 119 1.68 -8.58 1.38
CA PRO A 119 0.44 -9.21 0.98
C PRO A 119 0.04 -10.27 2.02
N LEU A 120 -1.27 -10.41 2.28
CA LEU A 120 -1.82 -11.41 3.18
C LEU A 120 -1.66 -12.82 2.61
N HIS A 121 -1.65 -12.93 1.27
CA HIS A 121 -1.48 -14.16 0.52
C HIS A 121 -0.27 -14.04 -0.43
N PRO A 122 0.65 -15.03 -0.45
CA PRO A 122 1.88 -15.00 -1.25
C PRO A 122 1.65 -14.92 -2.77
#